data_AF-A0A953QG22-F1
#
_entry.id   AF-A0A953QG22-F1
#
_cell.length_a   1.000
_cell.length_b   1.000
_cell.length_c   1.000
_cell.angle_alpha   90.00
_cell.angle_beta   90.00
_cell.angle_gamma   90.00
#
_symmetry.space_group_name_H-M   'P 1'
#
loop_
_entity.id
_entity.type
_entity.pdbx_description
1 polymer ?
#
loop_
_entity_poly.entity_id
_entity_poly.type
_entity_poly.pdbx_seq_one_letter_code
_entity_poly.pdbx_strand_id
1 'polypeptide(L)'
;MKGKTIRVILIGTALALAVNAQDSQPPAKTSSRAMGDHQFVTKAAQGGMAEVQLGQLAQKNASNSSVQQFGQRMATDHAKANEQLKSLAAQKGITLPSGMDSKDQSLYRSLSSKTGKDFDKAYITAMIKDHNEDIAEFQHEANSGTDPDIKAWAAKTLPTLQEHLRLAESCAKQLGISTTPTGGDR
;
A
#
# COMPACT_ATOMS: atom_id res chain seq x y z
N MET A 1 -5.55 92.56 -28.96
CA MET A 1 -6.89 92.10 -28.52
C MET A 1 -6.70 90.74 -27.84
N LYS A 2 -6.73 90.70 -26.49
CA LYS A 2 -7.75 90.03 -25.64
C LYS A 2 -7.98 88.55 -26.02
N GLY A 3 -7.72 87.53 -25.20
CA GLY A 3 -7.22 87.49 -23.83
C GLY A 3 -7.23 86.09 -23.18
N LYS A 4 -6.89 86.11 -21.88
CA LYS A 4 -7.17 85.19 -20.75
C LYS A 4 -6.57 83.78 -20.69
N THR A 5 -5.75 83.67 -19.64
CA THR A 5 -5.30 82.54 -18.81
C THR A 5 -6.38 81.51 -18.47
N ILE A 6 -5.98 80.24 -18.29
CA ILE A 6 -6.27 79.39 -17.11
C ILE A 6 -5.21 78.30 -17.01
N ARG A 7 -4.61 78.17 -15.81
CA ARG A 7 -3.82 77.03 -15.34
C ARG A 7 -4.75 76.11 -14.55
N VAL A 8 -4.67 74.80 -14.76
CA VAL A 8 -4.98 73.80 -13.74
C VAL A 8 -3.98 72.66 -13.87
N ILE A 9 -3.23 72.43 -12.79
CA ILE A 9 -2.42 71.24 -12.52
C ILE A 9 -3.36 70.22 -11.88
N LEU A 10 -3.34 68.97 -12.35
CA LEU A 10 -3.80 67.81 -11.58
C LEU A 10 -3.10 66.54 -12.09
N ILE A 11 -2.04 66.18 -11.36
CA ILE A 11 -1.56 64.84 -10.97
C ILE A 11 -1.97 63.68 -11.90
N GLY A 12 -1.03 63.22 -12.73
CA GLY A 12 -1.12 61.98 -13.49
C GLY A 12 0.08 61.09 -13.19
N THR A 13 -0.20 59.98 -12.52
CA THR A 13 0.68 58.90 -12.06
C THR A 13 1.65 58.33 -13.10
N ALA A 14 2.89 58.09 -12.68
CA ALA A 14 3.80 57.13 -13.33
C ALA A 14 3.39 55.70 -12.94
N LEU A 15 3.41 54.74 -13.86
CA LEU A 15 3.80 53.38 -13.49
C LEU A 15 4.34 52.55 -14.66
N ALA A 16 5.39 51.82 -14.28
CA ALA A 16 6.34 51.02 -15.03
C ALA A 16 5.78 49.91 -15.94
N LEU A 17 6.59 49.57 -16.95
CA LEU A 17 6.58 48.33 -17.69
C LEU A 17 6.68 47.13 -16.73
N ALA A 18 5.71 46.22 -16.77
CA ALA A 18 5.83 44.90 -16.16
C ALA A 18 5.93 43.85 -17.27
N VAL A 19 7.09 43.20 -17.35
CA VAL A 19 7.28 41.92 -18.05
C VAL A 19 6.48 40.88 -17.29
N ASN A 20 5.51 40.23 -17.95
CA ASN A 20 4.85 39.04 -17.42
C ASN A 20 5.87 37.90 -17.38
N ALA A 21 6.46 37.67 -16.20
CA ALA A 21 7.15 36.43 -15.89
C ALA A 21 6.16 35.26 -15.97
N GLN A 22 6.49 34.26 -16.78
CA GLN A 22 5.80 32.98 -16.79
C GLN A 22 5.92 32.34 -15.40
N ASP A 23 4.78 32.03 -14.79
CA ASP A 23 4.65 31.21 -13.59
C ASP A 23 5.34 29.86 -13.82
N SER A 24 6.59 29.75 -13.38
CA SER A 24 7.31 28.49 -13.27
C SER A 24 6.99 27.90 -11.89
N GLN A 25 5.85 27.23 -11.77
CA GLN A 25 5.55 26.41 -10.60
C GLN A 25 6.51 25.20 -10.58
N PRO A 26 7.20 24.90 -9.46
CA PRO A 26 8.22 23.84 -9.45
C PRO A 26 7.59 22.43 -9.50
N PRO A 27 8.13 21.49 -10.29
CA PRO A 27 7.57 20.14 -10.52
C PRO A 27 7.79 19.13 -9.38
N ALA A 28 8.16 19.56 -8.17
CA ALA A 28 8.68 18.68 -7.12
C ALA A 28 7.62 17.84 -6.38
N LYS A 29 6.36 18.28 -6.29
CA LYS A 29 5.30 17.57 -5.52
C LYS A 29 4.66 16.40 -6.28
N THR A 30 4.69 16.43 -7.61
CA THR A 30 4.13 15.37 -8.46
C THR A 30 5.09 14.20 -8.59
N SER A 31 6.39 14.48 -8.69
CA SER A 31 7.44 13.45 -8.73
C SER A 31 7.58 12.69 -7.40
N SER A 32 7.47 13.36 -6.26
CA SER A 32 7.54 12.69 -4.95
C SER A 32 6.38 11.73 -4.68
N ARG A 33 5.17 12.05 -5.17
CA ARG A 33 4.00 11.19 -5.00
C ARG A 33 3.98 10.02 -5.98
N ALA A 34 4.42 10.24 -7.23
CA ALA A 34 4.62 9.14 -8.18
C ALA A 34 5.66 8.12 -7.66
N MET A 35 6.69 8.56 -6.94
CA MET A 35 7.60 7.64 -6.24
C MET A 35 6.89 6.82 -5.15
N GLY A 36 5.86 7.37 -4.50
CA GLY A 36 5.00 6.68 -3.54
C GLY A 36 4.23 5.53 -4.16
N ASP A 37 3.53 5.77 -5.28
CA ASP A 37 2.76 4.74 -5.99
C ASP A 37 3.67 3.59 -6.46
N HIS A 38 4.87 3.90 -6.98
CA HIS A 38 5.86 2.89 -7.36
C HIS A 38 6.36 2.07 -6.18
N GLN A 39 6.60 2.70 -5.03
CA GLN A 39 7.02 2.02 -3.82
C GLN A 39 5.91 1.09 -3.31
N PHE A 40 4.65 1.56 -3.32
CA PHE A 40 3.49 0.74 -2.98
C PHE A 40 3.39 -0.49 -3.89
N VAL A 41 3.43 -0.31 -5.21
CA VAL A 41 3.36 -1.42 -6.18
C VAL A 41 4.50 -2.42 -5.97
N THR A 42 5.71 -1.94 -5.68
CA THR A 42 6.88 -2.78 -5.39
C THR A 42 6.64 -3.64 -4.14
N LYS A 43 6.21 -3.02 -3.04
CA LYS A 43 5.92 -3.72 -1.78
C LYS A 43 4.80 -4.73 -1.94
N ALA A 44 3.69 -4.33 -2.55
CA ALA A 44 2.53 -5.19 -2.77
C ALA A 44 2.90 -6.43 -3.61
N ALA A 45 3.80 -6.29 -4.59
CA ALA A 45 4.30 -7.43 -5.36
C ALA A 45 5.14 -8.38 -4.50
N GLN A 46 6.01 -7.87 -3.62
CA GLN A 46 6.85 -8.69 -2.76
C GLN A 46 6.04 -9.41 -1.67
N GLY A 47 5.18 -8.69 -0.96
CA GLY A 47 4.28 -9.24 0.04
C GLY A 47 3.33 -10.28 -0.57
N GLY A 48 2.72 -9.96 -1.70
CA GLY A 48 1.85 -10.90 -2.41
C GLY A 48 2.56 -12.19 -2.86
N MET A 49 3.85 -12.13 -3.23
CA MET A 49 4.64 -13.35 -3.47
C MET A 49 4.90 -14.14 -2.18
N ALA A 50 5.18 -13.45 -1.08
CA ALA A 50 5.38 -14.06 0.22
C ALA A 50 4.14 -14.79 0.71
N GLU A 51 2.98 -14.16 0.64
CA GLU A 51 1.71 -14.71 1.11
C GLU A 51 1.27 -15.94 0.30
N VAL A 52 1.60 -16.01 -0.99
CA VAL A 52 1.41 -17.22 -1.78
C VAL A 52 2.25 -18.38 -1.24
N GLN A 53 3.55 -18.14 -1.00
CA GLN A 53 4.44 -19.19 -0.49
C GLN A 53 4.12 -19.60 0.95
N LEU A 54 3.77 -18.62 1.80
CA LEU A 54 3.36 -18.85 3.18
C LEU A 54 2.02 -19.58 3.26
N GLY A 55 1.07 -19.26 2.38
CA GLY A 55 -0.20 -19.99 2.28
C GLY A 55 -0.02 -21.45 1.85
N GLN A 56 0.87 -21.72 0.89
CA GLN A 56 1.25 -23.09 0.51
C GLN A 56 1.93 -23.83 1.65
N LEU A 57 2.83 -23.15 2.38
CA LEU A 57 3.50 -23.70 3.54
C LEU A 57 2.49 -24.06 4.64
N ALA A 58 1.47 -23.24 4.85
CA ALA A 58 0.42 -23.51 5.82
C ALA A 58 -0.38 -24.76 5.50
N GLN A 59 -0.73 -25.00 4.23
CA GLN A 59 -1.38 -26.26 3.85
C GLN A 59 -0.55 -27.50 4.18
N LYS A 60 0.78 -27.39 4.07
CA LYS A 60 1.71 -28.50 4.33
C LYS A 60 1.99 -28.71 5.82
N ASN A 61 2.23 -27.63 6.57
CA ASN A 61 2.81 -27.69 7.90
C ASN A 61 1.79 -27.52 9.03
N ALA A 62 0.62 -26.96 8.75
CA ALA A 62 -0.43 -26.77 9.76
C ALA A 62 -1.05 -28.11 10.20
N SER A 63 -1.41 -28.20 11.49
CA SER A 63 -2.20 -29.34 12.01
C SER A 63 -3.68 -29.03 12.17
N ASN A 64 -4.03 -27.73 12.24
CA ASN A 64 -5.41 -27.29 12.36
C ASN A 64 -6.04 -27.11 10.96
N SER A 65 -7.18 -27.76 10.72
CA SER A 65 -7.87 -27.72 9.43
C SER A 65 -8.29 -26.31 9.01
N SER A 66 -8.69 -25.46 9.96
CA SER A 66 -9.04 -24.06 9.68
C SER A 66 -7.82 -23.27 9.21
N VAL A 67 -6.63 -23.54 9.77
CA VAL A 67 -5.38 -22.90 9.36
C VAL A 67 -4.94 -23.38 7.97
N GLN A 68 -5.10 -24.67 7.66
CA GLN A 68 -4.84 -25.20 6.32
C GLN A 68 -5.75 -24.56 5.27
N GLN A 69 -7.05 -24.45 5.56
CA GLN A 69 -8.03 -23.81 4.68
C GLN A 69 -7.74 -22.32 4.50
N PHE A 70 -7.39 -21.63 5.58
CA PHE A 70 -6.96 -20.24 5.52
C PHE A 70 -5.72 -20.09 4.63
N GLY A 71 -4.69 -20.93 4.79
CA GLY A 71 -3.50 -20.94 3.93
C GLY A 71 -3.80 -21.19 2.45
N GLN A 72 -4.74 -22.09 2.13
CA GLN A 72 -5.20 -22.28 0.75
C GLN A 72 -5.87 -21.03 0.18
N ARG A 73 -6.69 -20.34 1.00
CA ARG A 73 -7.35 -19.10 0.60
C ARG A 73 -6.33 -18.00 0.31
N MET A 74 -5.36 -17.81 1.21
CA MET A 74 -4.23 -16.89 1.03
C MET A 74 -3.50 -17.14 -0.29
N ALA A 75 -3.09 -18.39 -0.54
CA ALA A 75 -2.37 -18.72 -1.76
C ALA A 75 -3.16 -18.45 -3.04
N THR A 76 -4.47 -18.69 -3.01
CA THR A 76 -5.35 -18.52 -4.18
C THR A 76 -5.59 -17.04 -4.49
N ASP A 77 -5.98 -16.27 -3.48
CA ASP A 77 -6.38 -14.88 -3.66
C ASP A 77 -5.18 -14.01 -4.00
N HIS A 78 -4.04 -14.21 -3.33
CA HIS A 78 -2.83 -13.43 -3.59
C HIS A 78 -2.21 -13.78 -4.94
N ALA A 79 -2.26 -15.05 -5.38
CA ALA A 79 -1.85 -15.40 -6.75
C ALA A 79 -2.66 -14.63 -7.81
N LYS A 80 -3.98 -14.52 -7.60
CA LYS A 80 -4.85 -13.73 -8.49
C LYS A 80 -4.54 -12.24 -8.43
N ALA A 81 -4.30 -11.69 -7.24
CA ALA A 81 -3.93 -10.28 -7.07
C ALA A 81 -2.59 -9.97 -7.73
N ASN A 82 -1.60 -10.85 -7.60
CA ASN A 82 -0.27 -10.73 -8.21
C ASN A 82 -0.34 -10.67 -9.73
N GLU A 83 -1.16 -11.50 -10.38
CA GLU A 83 -1.32 -11.47 -11.84
C GLU A 83 -1.99 -10.17 -12.32
N GLN A 84 -2.94 -9.64 -11.55
CA GLN A 84 -3.55 -8.32 -11.83
C GLN A 84 -2.52 -7.20 -11.68
N LEU A 85 -1.73 -7.21 -10.59
CA LEU A 85 -0.70 -6.21 -10.33
C LEU A 85 0.41 -6.26 -11.38
N LYS A 86 0.82 -7.46 -11.80
CA LYS A 86 1.80 -7.65 -12.88
C LYS A 86 1.33 -7.04 -14.20
N SER A 87 0.05 -7.24 -14.54
CA SER A 87 -0.55 -6.66 -15.75
C SER A 87 -0.60 -5.13 -15.66
N LEU A 88 -1.01 -4.60 -14.51
CA LEU A 88 -1.05 -3.16 -14.26
C LEU A 88 0.34 -2.53 -14.31
N ALA A 89 1.33 -3.13 -13.65
CA ALA A 89 2.71 -2.67 -13.64
C ALA A 89 3.29 -2.62 -15.06
N ALA A 90 3.04 -3.64 -15.89
CA ALA A 90 3.46 -3.65 -17.28
C ALA A 90 2.82 -2.51 -18.10
N GLN A 91 1.53 -2.23 -17.92
CA GLN A 91 0.85 -1.09 -18.58
C GLN A 91 1.44 0.26 -18.17
N LYS A 92 1.93 0.36 -16.93
CA LYS A 92 2.52 1.58 -16.37
C LYS A 92 4.03 1.69 -16.59
N GLY A 93 4.66 0.68 -17.20
CA GLY A 93 6.12 0.63 -17.37
C GLY A 93 6.90 0.46 -16.05
N ILE A 94 6.24 -0.07 -15.02
CA ILE A 94 6.86 -0.34 -13.71
C ILE A 94 7.50 -1.73 -13.76
N THR A 95 8.79 -1.80 -13.45
CA THR A 95 9.48 -3.08 -13.30
C THR A 95 9.23 -3.63 -11.90
N LEU A 96 8.59 -4.80 -11.82
CA LEU A 96 8.37 -5.48 -10.55
C LEU A 96 9.59 -6.28 -10.10
N PRO A 97 9.83 -6.41 -8.79
CA PRO A 97 10.82 -7.33 -8.26
C PRO A 97 10.44 -8.78 -8.57
N SER A 98 11.45 -9.65 -8.71
CA SER A 98 11.27 -11.06 -9.05
C SER A 98 11.22 -11.99 -7.82
N GLY A 99 11.22 -11.43 -6.60
CA GLY A 99 11.19 -12.22 -5.38
C GLY A 99 10.83 -11.39 -4.14
N MET A 100 10.54 -12.11 -3.06
CA MET A 100 10.28 -11.57 -1.73
C MET A 100 11.41 -10.66 -1.24
N ASP A 101 11.07 -9.71 -0.38
CA ASP A 101 12.08 -8.94 0.32
C ASP A 101 12.82 -9.77 1.39
N SER A 102 13.82 -9.18 2.05
CA SER A 102 14.60 -9.88 3.06
C SER A 102 13.81 -10.24 4.34
N LYS A 103 12.82 -9.43 4.72
CA LYS A 103 11.96 -9.64 5.90
C LYS A 103 11.10 -10.87 5.67
N ASP A 104 10.45 -10.93 4.51
CA ASP A 104 9.53 -12.01 4.14
C ASP A 104 10.25 -13.33 3.91
N GLN A 105 11.44 -13.30 3.30
CA GLN A 105 12.30 -14.48 3.20
C GLN A 105 12.69 -15.02 4.59
N SER A 106 12.95 -14.13 5.56
CA SER A 106 13.28 -14.52 6.92
C SER A 106 12.07 -15.15 7.63
N LEU A 107 10.90 -14.54 7.47
CA LEU A 107 9.63 -15.07 7.98
C LEU A 107 9.34 -16.47 7.41
N TYR A 108 9.47 -16.64 6.09
CA TYR A 108 9.31 -17.93 5.43
C TYR A 108 10.26 -18.99 6.03
N ARG A 109 11.55 -18.68 6.16
CA ARG A 109 12.52 -19.62 6.77
C ARG A 109 12.13 -20.00 8.20
N SER A 110 11.76 -19.03 9.02
CA SER A 110 11.33 -19.24 10.41
C SER A 110 10.08 -20.13 10.53
N LEU A 111 9.09 -19.92 9.65
CA LEU A 111 7.87 -20.73 9.63
C LEU A 111 8.11 -22.11 9.03
N SER A 112 9.00 -22.23 8.05
CA SER A 112 9.29 -23.51 7.38
C SER A 112 9.91 -24.56 8.31
N SER A 113 10.58 -24.12 9.38
CA SER A 113 11.16 -25.00 10.40
C SER A 113 10.16 -25.42 11.48
N LYS A 114 8.88 -25.01 11.38
CA LYS A 114 7.82 -25.34 12.33
C LYS A 114 6.78 -26.24 11.69
N THR A 115 6.15 -27.08 12.51
CA THR A 115 5.04 -27.93 12.09
C THR A 115 3.99 -28.03 13.20
N GLY A 116 2.77 -28.44 12.84
CA GLY A 116 1.69 -28.69 13.78
C GLY A 116 1.29 -27.43 14.57
N LYS A 117 1.00 -27.59 15.86
CA LYS A 117 0.47 -26.50 16.71
C LYS A 117 1.40 -25.29 16.80
N ASP A 118 2.71 -25.50 16.78
CA ASP A 118 3.69 -24.41 16.82
C ASP A 118 3.70 -23.63 15.51
N PHE A 119 3.51 -24.32 14.38
CA PHE A 119 3.29 -23.68 13.10
C PHE A 119 1.98 -22.91 13.09
N ASP A 120 0.88 -23.55 13.50
CA ASP A 120 -0.47 -22.97 13.50
C ASP A 120 -0.48 -21.61 14.22
N LYS A 121 0.12 -21.56 15.42
CA LYS A 121 0.22 -20.32 16.20
C LYS A 121 1.11 -19.28 15.53
N ALA A 122 2.32 -19.66 15.12
CA ALA A 122 3.27 -18.72 14.54
C ALA A 122 2.76 -18.12 13.23
N TYR A 123 2.15 -18.94 12.37
CA TYR A 123 1.60 -18.51 11.10
C TYR A 123 0.43 -17.54 11.30
N ILE A 124 -0.56 -17.87 12.13
CA ILE A 124 -1.72 -17.01 12.36
C ILE A 124 -1.31 -15.68 13.02
N THR A 125 -0.38 -15.68 13.97
CA THR A 125 0.13 -14.44 14.56
C THR A 125 0.83 -13.57 13.50
N ALA A 126 1.62 -14.17 12.61
CA ALA A 126 2.28 -13.44 11.53
C ALA A 126 1.27 -12.83 10.55
N MET A 127 0.28 -13.60 10.11
CA MET A 127 -0.73 -13.14 9.14
C MET A 127 -1.62 -12.02 9.69
N ILE A 128 -1.99 -12.06 10.98
CA ILE A 128 -2.70 -10.93 11.60
C ILE A 128 -1.86 -9.66 11.57
N LYS A 129 -0.58 -9.74 11.93
CA LYS A 129 0.30 -8.57 11.93
C LYS A 129 0.46 -8.00 10.51
N ASP A 130 0.75 -8.88 9.56
CA ASP A 130 0.99 -8.51 8.16
C ASP A 130 -0.23 -7.84 7.54
N HIS A 131 -1.42 -8.42 7.71
CA HIS A 131 -2.64 -7.87 7.14
C HIS A 131 -3.06 -6.54 7.76
N ASN A 132 -2.75 -6.28 9.02
CA ASN A 132 -2.98 -4.95 9.60
C ASN A 132 -2.08 -3.89 8.94
N GLU A 133 -0.83 -4.23 8.62
CA GLU A 133 0.09 -3.36 7.88
C GLU A 133 -0.40 -3.15 6.44
N ASP A 134 -0.73 -4.23 5.73
CA ASP A 134 -1.19 -4.17 4.35
C ASP A 134 -2.51 -3.41 4.19
N ILE A 135 -3.48 -3.63 5.08
CA ILE A 135 -4.75 -2.88 5.06
C ILE A 135 -4.47 -1.37 5.18
N ALA A 136 -3.52 -0.97 6.05
CA ALA A 136 -3.16 0.44 6.18
C ALA A 136 -2.48 0.98 4.91
N GLU A 137 -1.55 0.23 4.32
CA GLU A 137 -0.87 0.62 3.08
C GLU A 137 -1.84 0.70 1.89
N PHE A 138 -2.70 -0.30 1.69
CA PHE A 138 -3.70 -0.33 0.63
C PHE A 138 -4.77 0.77 0.82
N GLN A 139 -5.21 1.03 2.05
CA GLN A 139 -6.14 2.12 2.33
C GLN A 139 -5.49 3.48 2.06
N HIS A 140 -4.20 3.64 2.39
CA HIS A 140 -3.46 4.86 2.09
C HIS A 140 -3.36 5.09 0.58
N GLU A 141 -2.95 4.07 -0.19
CA GLU A 141 -2.83 4.16 -1.64
C GLU A 141 -4.19 4.48 -2.28
N ALA A 142 -5.24 3.74 -1.91
CA ALA A 142 -6.59 3.94 -2.44
C ALA A 142 -7.08 5.39 -2.27
N ASN A 143 -6.75 6.02 -1.15
CA ASN A 143 -7.19 7.39 -0.84
C ASN A 143 -6.24 8.46 -1.42
N SER A 144 -4.94 8.26 -1.24
CA SER A 144 -3.91 9.31 -1.34
C SER A 144 -2.94 9.11 -2.51
N GLY A 145 -2.95 7.94 -3.16
CA GLY A 145 -2.16 7.66 -4.35
C GLY A 145 -2.45 8.64 -5.48
N THR A 146 -1.55 8.71 -6.45
CA THR A 146 -1.65 9.65 -7.59
C THR A 146 -2.10 9.02 -8.90
N ASP A 147 -1.69 7.78 -9.18
CA ASP A 147 -2.09 7.07 -10.38
C ASP A 147 -3.50 6.47 -10.21
N PRO A 148 -4.48 6.88 -11.03
CA PRO A 148 -5.88 6.46 -10.84
C PRO A 148 -6.09 4.95 -10.95
N ASP A 149 -5.28 4.24 -11.75
CA ASP A 149 -5.44 2.79 -11.93
C ASP A 149 -4.83 2.03 -10.75
N ILE A 150 -3.71 2.50 -10.19
CA ILE A 150 -3.11 1.93 -8.97
C ILE A 150 -4.05 2.14 -7.77
N LYS A 151 -4.63 3.33 -7.61
CA LYS A 151 -5.65 3.59 -6.58
C LYS A 151 -6.84 2.66 -6.72
N ALA A 152 -7.36 2.51 -7.94
CA ALA A 152 -8.52 1.67 -8.20
C ALA A 152 -8.21 0.20 -7.90
N TRP A 153 -7.02 -0.28 -8.26
CA TRP A 153 -6.57 -1.63 -7.92
C TRP A 153 -6.44 -1.82 -6.40
N ALA A 154 -5.80 -0.88 -5.69
CA ALA A 154 -5.68 -0.94 -4.24
C ALA A 154 -7.06 -0.97 -3.55
N ALA A 155 -7.97 -0.08 -3.96
CA ALA A 155 -9.34 -0.02 -3.44
C ALA A 155 -10.13 -1.32 -3.70
N LYS A 156 -9.93 -1.95 -4.86
CA LYS A 156 -10.58 -3.22 -5.23
C LYS A 156 -10.06 -4.42 -4.44
N THR A 157 -8.78 -4.41 -4.06
CA THR A 157 -8.13 -5.49 -3.31
C THR A 157 -8.40 -5.41 -1.81
N LEU A 158 -8.58 -4.18 -1.28
CA LEU A 158 -8.74 -3.92 0.15
C LEU A 158 -9.83 -4.77 0.86
N PRO A 159 -11.03 -5.00 0.30
CA PRO A 159 -12.04 -5.85 0.96
C PRO A 159 -11.59 -7.30 1.16
N THR A 160 -10.74 -7.82 0.26
CA THR A 160 -10.19 -9.18 0.39
C THR A 160 -9.20 -9.25 1.55
N LEU A 161 -8.30 -8.28 1.69
CA LEU A 161 -7.37 -8.19 2.82
C LEU A 161 -8.10 -8.07 4.16
N GLN A 162 -9.18 -7.28 4.21
CA GLN A 162 -10.02 -7.15 5.41
C GLN A 162 -10.68 -8.48 5.80
N GLU A 163 -11.19 -9.24 4.83
CA GLU A 163 -11.76 -10.57 5.11
C GLU A 163 -10.68 -11.57 5.55
N HIS A 164 -9.49 -11.53 4.95
CA HIS A 164 -8.38 -12.38 5.37
C HIS A 164 -7.96 -12.10 6.82
N LEU A 165 -7.86 -10.82 7.23
CA LEU A 165 -7.62 -10.46 8.63
C LEU A 165 -8.68 -11.07 9.55
N ARG A 166 -9.97 -10.93 9.20
CA ARG A 166 -11.08 -11.48 9.98
C ARG A 166 -11.02 -13.01 10.09
N LEU A 167 -10.60 -13.70 9.03
CA LEU A 167 -10.40 -15.15 9.03
C LEU A 167 -9.20 -15.56 9.90
N ALA A 168 -8.10 -14.79 9.84
CA ALA A 168 -6.93 -15.02 10.69
C ALA A 168 -7.27 -14.84 12.17
N GLU A 169 -8.03 -13.80 12.53
CA GLU A 169 -8.54 -13.58 13.90
C GLU A 169 -9.48 -14.71 14.36
N SER A 170 -10.32 -15.23 13.45
CA SER A 170 -11.15 -16.40 13.74
C SER A 170 -10.30 -17.64 14.06
N CYS A 171 -9.24 -17.87 13.28
CA CYS A 171 -8.28 -18.94 13.55
C CYS A 171 -7.58 -18.73 14.89
N ALA A 172 -7.15 -17.50 15.20
CA ALA A 172 -6.51 -17.16 16.47
C ALA A 172 -7.40 -17.51 17.66
N LYS A 173 -8.70 -17.17 17.60
CA LYS A 173 -9.68 -17.53 18.62
C LYS A 173 -9.79 -19.05 18.79
N GLN A 174 -9.82 -19.82 17.71
CA GLN A 174 -9.87 -21.29 17.76
C GLN A 174 -8.60 -21.90 18.36
N LEU A 175 -7.45 -21.25 18.15
CA LEU A 175 -6.15 -21.68 18.68
C LEU A 175 -5.89 -21.19 20.12
N GLY A 176 -6.79 -20.41 20.70
CA GLY A 176 -6.63 -19.81 22.03
C GLY A 176 -5.55 -18.72 22.08
N ILE A 177 -5.27 -18.05 20.96
CA ILE A 177 -4.33 -16.93 20.87
C ILE A 177 -5.10 -15.65 21.21
N SER A 178 -4.63 -14.88 22.19
CA SER A 178 -5.18 -13.56 22.51
C SER A 178 -4.87 -12.57 21.39
N THR A 179 -5.89 -12.04 20.74
CA THR A 179 -5.77 -11.02 19.68
C THR A 179 -5.91 -9.59 20.20
N THR A 180 -6.15 -9.40 21.51
CA THR A 180 -6.22 -8.08 22.11
C THR A 180 -4.87 -7.38 21.95
N PRO A 181 -4.81 -6.15 21.40
CA PRO A 181 -3.61 -5.34 21.51
C PRO A 181 -3.28 -5.23 22.99
N THR A 182 -2.09 -5.65 23.41
CA THR A 182 -1.57 -5.26 24.72
C THR A 182 -1.48 -3.74 24.71
N GLY A 183 -2.52 -3.09 25.22
CA GLY A 183 -2.54 -1.67 25.43
C GLY A 183 -1.48 -1.34 26.46
N GLY A 184 -0.45 -0.60 26.03
CA GLY A 184 0.44 0.17 26.87
C GLY A 184 1.45 -0.63 27.68
N ASP A 185 2.69 -0.64 27.20
CA ASP A 185 3.75 -0.13 28.04
C ASP A 185 4.18 1.23 27.50
N ARG A 186 4.45 2.11 28.45
CA ARG A 186 4.52 3.58 28.36
C ARG A 186 5.73 4.09 27.61
#